data_AF-A0A1M5IWZ9-F1
#
_entry.id   AF-A0A1M5IWZ9-F1
#
_cell.length_a   1.000
_cell.length_b   1.000
_cell.length_c   1.000
_cell.angle_alpha   90.00
_cell.angle_beta   90.00
_cell.angle_gamma   90.00
#
_symmetry.space_group_name_H-M   'P 1'
#
loop_
_entity.id
_entity.type
_entity.pdbx_description
1 polymer ?
#
loop_
_entity_poly.entity_id
_entity_poly.type
_entity_poly.pdbx_seq_one_letter_code
_entity_poly.pdbx_strand_id
1 'polypeptide(L)'
;MNRLFYIIYNSYYKNGEYKNDIPSLTVGGIFLICFFCIRLSVLAIMELVNPPYHHTKTSSPTVMLEMIVYGILVYFLFYHNKRYQRIYEKYKENVFLNSKIAKFLGFCTVILIIVFPFILGVVSYRVVSGHWMTLS
;
A
#
# COMPACT_ATOMS: atom_id res chain seq x y z
N MET A 1 7.07 3.28 -7.93
CA MET A 1 6.09 4.20 -7.30
C MET A 1 5.36 5.09 -8.31
N ASN A 2 6.01 6.01 -9.05
CA ASN A 2 5.29 6.95 -9.93
C ASN A 2 4.39 6.30 -11.00
N ARG A 3 4.84 5.22 -11.65
CA ARG A 3 4.04 4.48 -12.63
C ARG A 3 2.81 3.83 -11.98
N LEU A 4 2.98 3.22 -10.81
CA LEU A 4 1.89 2.61 -10.04
C LEU A 4 0.90 3.68 -9.58
N PHE A 5 1.40 4.81 -9.07
CA PHE A 5 0.59 5.98 -8.74
C PHE A 5 -0.23 6.45 -9.94
N TYR A 6 0.41 6.62 -11.09
CA TYR A 6 -0.25 7.01 -12.33
C TYR A 6 -1.35 6.00 -12.74
N ILE A 7 -1.04 4.70 -12.73
CA ILE A 7 -2.00 3.65 -13.11
C ILE A 7 -3.26 3.71 -12.24
N ILE A 8 -3.09 3.81 -10.92
CA ILE A 8 -4.21 3.85 -9.97
C ILE A 8 -4.97 5.18 -10.15
N TYR A 9 -4.26 6.30 -10.22
CA TYR A 9 -4.83 7.63 -10.43
C TYR A 9 -5.66 7.73 -11.73
N ASN A 10 -5.12 7.24 -12.84
CA ASN A 10 -5.79 7.19 -14.13
C ASN A 10 -6.95 6.18 -14.18
N SER A 11 -7.03 5.27 -13.21
CA SER A 11 -8.17 4.34 -13.09
C SER A 11 -9.41 5.01 -12.49
N TYR A 12 -9.23 6.11 -11.76
CA TYR A 12 -10.33 6.93 -11.27
C TYR A 12 -10.85 7.92 -12.32
N TYR A 13 -10.18 8.04 -13.48
CA TYR A 13 -10.65 8.83 -14.61
C TYR A 13 -11.64 7.99 -15.46
N LYS A 14 -12.90 8.43 -15.55
CA LYS A 14 -13.95 7.80 -16.37
C LYS A 14 -14.66 8.85 -17.21
N ASN A 15 -14.76 8.62 -18.52
CA ASN A 15 -15.57 9.44 -19.45
C ASN A 15 -15.22 10.94 -19.49
N GLY A 16 -13.94 11.30 -19.33
CA GLY A 16 -13.51 12.71 -19.36
C GLY A 16 -13.58 13.41 -18.00
N GLU A 17 -14.09 12.75 -16.96
CA GLU A 17 -14.18 13.28 -15.61
C GLU A 17 -13.60 12.29 -14.58
N TYR A 18 -13.20 12.78 -13.41
CA TYR A 18 -12.80 11.90 -12.32
C TYR A 18 -14.03 11.45 -11.54
N LYS A 19 -14.14 10.14 -11.29
CA LYS A 19 -15.27 9.55 -10.55
C LYS A 19 -15.38 10.08 -9.09
N ASN A 20 -14.29 10.60 -8.54
CA ASN A 20 -14.22 11.19 -7.20
C ASN A 20 -13.76 12.65 -7.31
N ASP A 21 -14.25 13.53 -6.44
CA ASP A 21 -13.88 14.95 -6.42
C ASP A 21 -12.38 15.19 -6.18
N ILE A 22 -11.66 14.25 -5.54
CA ILE A 22 -10.22 14.37 -5.27
C ILE A 22 -9.50 13.01 -5.49
N PRO A 23 -9.31 12.59 -6.75
CA PRO A 23 -8.73 11.28 -7.10
C PRO A 23 -7.30 11.15 -6.57
N SER A 24 -6.54 12.25 -6.52
CA SER A 24 -5.19 12.26 -5.98
C SER A 24 -5.20 11.84 -4.51
N LEU A 25 -6.10 12.37 -3.69
CA LEU A 25 -6.21 12.07 -2.26
C LEU A 25 -6.54 10.59 -2.01
N THR A 26 -7.48 10.02 -2.77
CA THR A 26 -7.81 8.59 -2.70
C THR A 26 -6.57 7.72 -2.96
N VAL A 27 -5.80 8.04 -4.00
CA VAL A 27 -4.57 7.31 -4.33
C VAL A 27 -3.53 7.45 -3.22
N GLY A 28 -3.37 8.65 -2.65
CA GLY A 28 -2.50 8.86 -1.49
C GLY A 28 -2.88 7.99 -0.29
N GLY A 29 -4.18 7.89 0.00
CA GLY A 29 -4.70 7.01 1.05
C GLY A 29 -4.36 5.54 0.79
N ILE A 30 -4.48 5.07 -0.47
CA ILE A 30 -4.06 3.71 -0.85
C ILE A 30 -2.56 3.50 -0.58
N PHE A 31 -1.70 4.44 -0.97
CA PHE A 31 -0.26 4.34 -0.71
C PHE A 31 0.08 4.36 0.79
N LEU A 32 -0.67 5.14 1.58
CA LEU A 32 -0.52 5.17 3.03
C LEU A 32 -0.82 3.79 3.64
N ILE A 33 -1.93 3.16 3.22
CA ILE A 33 -2.27 1.79 3.65
C ILE A 33 -1.20 0.80 3.17
N CYS A 34 -0.72 0.91 1.93
CA CYS A 34 0.34 0.05 1.42
C CYS A 34 1.63 0.14 2.25
N PHE A 35 2.06 1.35 2.65
CA PHE A 35 3.26 1.50 3.49
C PHE A 35 3.06 0.88 4.87
N PHE A 36 1.89 1.06 5.46
CA PHE A 36 1.54 0.40 6.72
C PHE A 36 1.57 -1.13 6.59
N CYS A 37 0.97 -1.70 5.53
CA CYS A 37 0.97 -3.14 5.26
C CYS A 37 2.39 -3.69 5.02
N ILE A 38 3.25 -2.97 4.31
CA ILE A 38 4.66 -3.37 4.12
C ILE A 38 5.38 -3.47 5.47
N ARG A 39 5.19 -2.51 6.37
CA ARG A 39 5.76 -2.57 7.73
C ARG A 39 5.25 -3.78 8.50
N LEU A 40 3.95 -4.08 8.43
CA LEU A 40 3.39 -5.29 9.03
C LEU A 40 4.03 -6.56 8.46
N SER A 41 4.26 -6.63 7.15
CA SER A 41 4.95 -7.76 6.52
C SER A 41 6.38 -7.91 7.02
N VAL A 42 7.13 -6.81 7.14
CA VAL A 42 8.50 -6.81 7.66
C VAL A 42 8.53 -7.33 9.10
N LEU A 43 7.61 -6.87 9.96
CA LEU A 43 7.54 -7.35 11.33
C LEU A 43 7.16 -8.83 11.43
N ALA A 44 6.18 -9.29 10.64
CA ALA A 44 5.81 -10.70 10.60
C ALA A 44 7.00 -11.59 10.18
N ILE A 45 7.83 -11.12 9.24
CA ILE A 45 9.08 -11.81 8.85
C ILE A 45 10.11 -11.77 9.99
N MET A 46 10.28 -10.62 10.65
CA MET A 46 11.22 -10.50 11.78
C MET A 46 10.85 -11.42 12.94
N GLU A 47 9.55 -11.53 13.27
CA GLU A 47 9.05 -12.46 14.27
C GLU A 47 9.34 -13.92 13.90
N LEU A 48 9.22 -14.28 12.61
CA LEU A 48 9.50 -15.63 12.14
C LEU A 48 11.00 -15.99 12.24
N VAL A 49 11.88 -15.04 11.96
CA VAL A 49 13.33 -15.28 11.83
C VAL A 49 14.08 -15.04 13.15
N ASN A 50 13.59 -14.15 14.02
CA ASN A 50 14.29 -13.74 15.23
C ASN A 50 13.41 -13.92 16.50
N PRO A 51 13.72 -14.91 17.37
CA PRO A 51 12.97 -15.20 18.59
C PRO A 51 12.72 -14.00 19.54
N PRO A 52 13.63 -13.01 19.69
CA PRO A 52 13.38 -11.85 20.55
C PRO A 52 12.21 -10.97 20.09
N TYR A 53 11.82 -11.03 18.81
CA TYR A 53 10.76 -10.20 18.27
C TYR A 53 9.35 -10.76 18.51
N HIS A 54 9.20 -12.00 18.98
CA HIS A 54 7.90 -12.65 19.22
C HIS A 54 6.99 -11.93 20.24
N HIS A 55 7.52 -11.01 21.04
CA HIS A 55 6.77 -10.28 22.06
C HIS A 55 6.60 -8.80 21.77
N THR A 56 6.90 -8.36 20.54
CA THR A 56 6.85 -6.93 20.18
C THR A 56 5.41 -6.47 19.96
N LYS A 57 4.68 -6.19 21.05
CA LYS A 57 3.35 -5.58 20.97
C LYS A 57 3.48 -4.12 20.53
N THR A 58 2.88 -3.78 19.39
CA THR A 58 2.80 -2.38 18.97
C THR A 58 1.72 -1.67 19.78
N SER A 59 2.08 -0.57 20.46
CA SER A 59 1.11 0.22 21.24
C SER A 59 0.28 1.13 20.33
N SER A 60 -0.95 1.46 20.73
CA SER A 60 -1.83 2.36 19.95
C SER A 60 -1.20 3.74 19.66
N PRO A 61 -0.51 4.41 20.61
CA PRO A 61 0.24 5.63 20.33
C PRO A 61 1.34 5.45 19.27
N THR A 62 2.03 4.31 19.27
CA THR A 62 3.05 4.00 18.26
C THR A 62 2.43 3.89 16.88
N VAL A 63 1.28 3.20 16.73
CA VAL A 63 0.56 3.11 15.45
C VAL A 63 0.12 4.48 14.96
N MET A 64 -0.39 5.34 15.84
CA MET A 64 -0.80 6.69 15.47
C MET A 64 0.38 7.53 14.96
N LEU A 65 1.52 7.48 15.64
CA LEU A 65 2.73 8.17 15.21
C LEU A 65 3.25 7.65 13.87
N GLU A 66 3.23 6.33 13.67
CA GLU A 66 3.58 5.69 12.39
C GLU A 66 2.67 6.18 11.25
N MET A 67 1.36 6.27 11.47
CA MET A 67 0.41 6.78 10.47
C MET A 67 0.70 8.24 10.07
N ILE A 68 1.09 9.08 11.03
CA ILE A 68 1.54 10.46 10.75
C ILE A 68 2.80 10.45 9.89
N VAL A 69 3.80 9.63 10.25
CA VAL A 69 5.06 9.51 9.49
C VAL A 69 4.80 9.03 8.07
N TYR A 70 3.95 8.01 7.87
CA TYR A 70 3.58 7.55 6.53
C TYR A 70 2.78 8.59 5.75
N GLY A 71 1.91 9.35 6.41
CA GLY A 71 1.23 10.49 5.81
C GLY A 71 2.20 11.55 5.28
N ILE A 72 3.21 11.91 6.08
CA ILE A 72 4.27 12.83 5.68
C ILE A 72 5.07 12.26 4.50
N LEU A 73 5.43 10.98 4.54
CA LEU A 73 6.12 10.29 3.43
C LEU A 73 5.30 10.33 2.13
N VAL A 74 4.02 9.99 2.19
CA VAL A 74 3.10 10.05 1.05
C VAL A 74 2.99 11.48 0.52
N TYR A 75 2.90 12.47 1.41
CA TYR A 75 2.89 13.88 1.03
C TYR A 75 4.13 14.26 0.22
N PHE A 76 5.34 13.97 0.72
CA PHE A 76 6.57 14.30 0.00
C PHE A 76 6.77 13.50 -1.28
N LEU A 77 6.30 12.25 -1.32
CA LEU A 77 6.42 11.40 -2.49
C LEU A 77 5.51 11.83 -3.64
N PHE A 78 4.29 12.29 -3.34
CA PHE A 78 3.27 12.50 -4.37
C PHE A 78 2.67 13.91 -4.42
N TYR A 79 2.65 14.67 -3.33
CA TYR A 79 1.94 15.95 -3.28
C TYR A 79 2.87 17.16 -3.25
N HIS A 80 4.02 17.05 -2.59
CA HIS A 80 5.00 18.13 -2.50
C HIS A 80 5.36 18.67 -3.90
N ASN A 81 5.30 19.99 -4.06
CA ASN A 81 5.50 20.68 -5.34
C ASN A 81 4.64 20.11 -6.48
N LYS A 82 3.36 19.81 -6.20
CA LYS A 82 2.36 19.31 -7.16
C LYS A 82 2.86 18.10 -7.97
N ARG A 83 3.64 17.22 -7.33
CA ARG A 83 4.32 16.11 -8.01
C ARG A 83 3.34 15.13 -8.68
N TYR A 84 2.14 14.94 -8.14
CA TYR A 84 1.09 14.14 -8.75
C TYR A 84 0.69 14.64 -10.14
N GLN A 85 0.62 15.96 -10.35
CA GLN A 85 0.36 16.55 -11.67
C GLN A 85 1.52 16.26 -12.63
N ARG A 86 2.77 16.43 -12.16
CA ARG A 86 3.96 16.10 -12.97
C ARG A 86 4.02 14.61 -13.35
N ILE A 87 3.59 13.73 -12.46
CA ILE A 87 3.48 12.29 -12.73
C ILE A 87 2.41 12.03 -13.79
N TYR A 88 1.24 12.66 -13.68
CA TYR A 88 0.17 12.55 -14.67
C TYR A 88 0.64 13.02 -16.05
N GLU A 89 1.13 14.26 -16.16
CA GLU A 89 1.62 14.84 -17.43
C GLU A 89 2.69 13.98 -18.09
N LYS A 90 3.60 13.39 -17.29
CA LYS A 90 4.68 12.54 -17.80
C LYS A 90 4.19 11.23 -18.42
N TYR A 91 3.09 10.67 -17.92
CA TYR A 91 2.65 9.32 -18.30
C TYR A 91 1.31 9.29 -19.05
N LYS A 92 0.62 10.44 -19.19
CA LYS A 92 -0.70 10.53 -19.82
C LYS A 92 -0.75 9.98 -21.25
N GLU A 93 0.34 10.12 -22.00
CA GLU A 93 0.44 9.66 -23.39
C GLU A 93 0.99 8.22 -23.52
N ASN A 94 1.34 7.57 -22.40
CA ASN A 94 1.91 6.24 -22.44
C ASN A 94 0.84 5.17 -22.69
N VAL A 95 0.82 4.61 -23.90
CA VAL A 95 -0.16 3.60 -24.35
C VAL A 95 -0.24 2.40 -23.42
N PHE A 96 0.91 1.87 -22.97
CA PHE A 96 0.95 0.70 -22.09
C PHE A 96 0.33 1.01 -20.72
N LEU A 97 0.72 2.12 -20.08
CA LEU A 97 0.22 2.48 -18.75
C LEU A 97 -1.27 2.85 -18.75
N ASN A 98 -1.82 3.21 -19.91
CA ASN A 98 -3.24 3.47 -20.11
C ASN A 98 -4.06 2.20 -20.40
N SER A 99 -3.41 1.09 -20.71
CA SER A 99 -4.07 -0.17 -21.04
C SER A 99 -4.83 -0.78 -19.85
N LYS A 100 -5.87 -1.56 -20.14
CA LYS A 100 -6.62 -2.33 -19.11
C LYS A 100 -5.70 -3.32 -18.37
N ILE A 101 -4.72 -3.89 -19.07
CA ILE A 101 -3.75 -4.83 -18.51
C ILE A 101 -2.89 -4.14 -17.45
N ALA A 102 -2.34 -2.96 -17.74
CA ALA A 102 -1.56 -2.21 -16.76
C ALA A 102 -2.40 -1.82 -15.53
N LYS A 103 -3.67 -1.43 -15.73
CA LYS A 103 -4.60 -1.17 -14.62
C LYS A 103 -4.83 -2.41 -13.76
N PHE A 104 -5.10 -3.55 -14.38
CA PHE A 104 -5.26 -4.83 -13.68
C PHE A 104 -4.00 -5.19 -12.87
N LEU A 105 -2.81 -5.16 -13.49
CA LEU A 105 -1.55 -5.44 -12.82
C LEU A 105 -1.27 -4.46 -11.67
N GLY A 106 -1.59 -3.18 -11.85
CA GLY A 106 -1.44 -2.16 -10.81
C GLY A 106 -2.30 -2.46 -9.58
N PHE A 107 -3.58 -2.78 -9.77
CA PHE A 107 -4.46 -3.15 -8.65
C PHE A 107 -4.09 -4.49 -8.03
N CYS A 108 -3.72 -5.51 -8.83
CA CYS A 108 -3.20 -6.77 -8.29
C CYS A 108 -1.99 -6.53 -7.40
N THR A 109 -1.07 -5.64 -7.79
CA THR A 109 0.10 -5.29 -6.97
C THR A 109 -0.32 -4.67 -5.63
N VAL A 110 -1.26 -3.72 -5.63
CA VAL A 110 -1.78 -3.11 -4.40
C VAL A 110 -2.45 -4.15 -3.50
N ILE A 111 -3.32 -4.99 -4.06
CA ILE A 111 -4.02 -6.04 -3.31
C ILE A 111 -3.03 -7.01 -2.71
N LEU A 112 -2.03 -7.45 -3.47
CA LEU A 112 -0.98 -8.33 -2.96
C LEU A 112 -0.25 -7.70 -1.79
N ILE A 113 0.16 -6.43 -1.88
CA ILE A 113 0.81 -5.72 -0.77
C ILE A 113 -0.07 -5.70 0.49
N ILE A 114 -1.38 -5.49 0.33
CA ILE A 114 -2.32 -5.43 1.46
C ILE A 114 -2.57 -6.82 2.07
N VAL A 115 -2.69 -7.86 1.25
CA VAL A 115 -3.01 -9.22 1.69
C VAL A 115 -1.78 -9.95 2.24
N PHE A 116 -0.59 -9.65 1.72
CA PHE A 116 0.67 -10.28 2.09
C PHE A 116 0.96 -10.34 3.61
N PRO A 117 0.81 -9.26 4.41
CA PRO A 117 1.02 -9.35 5.86
C PRO A 117 0.07 -10.34 6.55
N PHE A 118 -1.16 -10.53 6.07
CA PHE A 118 -2.09 -11.50 6.64
C PHE A 118 -1.64 -12.93 6.36
N ILE A 119 -1.19 -13.20 5.14
CA ILE A 119 -0.63 -14.51 4.77
C ILE A 119 0.57 -14.82 5.66
N LEU A 120 1.49 -13.87 5.82
CA LEU A 120 2.65 -14.03 6.68
C LEU A 120 2.27 -14.23 8.15
N GLY A 121 1.28 -13.51 8.67
CA GLY A 121 0.77 -13.69 10.02
C GLY A 121 0.22 -15.08 10.26
N VAL A 122 -0.56 -15.62 9.32
CA VAL A 122 -1.10 -16.99 9.39
C VAL A 122 0.03 -18.04 9.35
N VAL A 123 1.01 -17.87 8.45
CA VAL A 123 2.17 -18.76 8.37
C VAL A 123 3.00 -18.69 9.64
N SER A 124 3.29 -17.50 10.14
CA SER A 124 4.04 -17.29 11.39
C SER A 124 3.34 -17.97 12.57
N TYR A 125 2.02 -17.75 12.72
CA TYR A 125 1.23 -18.42 13.75
C TYR A 125 1.30 -19.95 13.66
N ARG A 126 1.24 -20.50 12.43
CA ARG A 126 1.35 -21.94 12.19
C ARG A 126 2.71 -22.50 12.59
N VAL A 127 3.79 -21.78 12.27
CA VAL A 127 5.16 -22.17 12.62
C VAL A 127 5.37 -22.16 14.13
N VAL A 128 4.87 -21.13 14.82
CA VAL A 128 5.07 -20.95 16.27
C VAL A 128 4.19 -21.89 17.10
N SER A 129 2.92 -22.05 16.72
CA SER A 129 1.93 -22.77 17.53
C SER A 129 1.80 -24.25 17.15
N GLY A 130 2.36 -24.68 16.01
CA GLY A 130 2.13 -26.02 15.43
C GLY A 130 0.69 -26.24 14.89
N HIS A 131 -0.17 -25.25 15.10
CA HIS A 131 -1.58 -25.04 14.80
C HIS A 131 -1.99 -24.23 13.57
N TRP A 132 -3.02 -24.57 12.79
CA TRP A 132 -3.64 -23.52 11.97
C TRP A 132 -4.50 -22.60 12.84
N MET A 133 -4.60 -21.33 12.47
CA MET A 133 -5.45 -20.36 13.17
C MET A 133 -6.91 -20.72 12.91
N THR A 134 -7.67 -21.07 13.95
CA THR A 134 -9.11 -21.34 13.86
C THR A 134 -9.88 -20.06 14.13
N LEU A 135 -10.68 -19.62 13.16
CA LEU A 135 -11.66 -18.53 13.36
C LEU A 135 -12.84 -19.12 14.13
N SER A 136 -12.91 -18.84 15.43
CA SER A 136 -14.08 -19.13 16.28
C SER A 136 -14.97 -17.89 16.40
#